data_AF-A0A346PM40-F1
#
_entry.id   AF-A0A346PM40-F1
#
_cell.length_a   1.000
_cell.length_b   1.000
_cell.length_c   1.000
_cell.angle_alpha   90.00
_cell.angle_beta   90.00
_cell.angle_gamma   90.00
#
_symmetry.space_group_name_H-M   'P 1'
#
loop_
_entity.id
_entity.type
_entity.pdbx_description
1 polymer ?
#
loop_
_entity_poly.entity_id
_entity_poly.type
_entity_poly.pdbx_seq_one_letter_code
_entity_poly.pdbx_strand_id
1 'polypeptide(L)'
;MTERTPPSEQSIVAEQPSEGVAPGVQRIASESIPTRDRSPAVLLCRLGGEIGAKATDETSPRPVGRTVEPLANAVAHFEGYVRLRRDLLWTDRYDRPADRDAAILAGDYLHAAAYAELADVPTTDRRAVALYRTLVRASTTLATTLRSSASTRETSTAEPDVRPDAILAGTAGSLGATAVGAADDVGAALERYGRSLLTAVDAHPAAVAIASSAETAHVSEDNGARQTVVQLLSDPLAFDSSTSRDDLPAPDDQAGQAATATLESSLERARNAVETLEAATGESAAGRTPLGRLERATRIPFEDVLESDG
;
A
#
# COMPACT_ATOMS: atom_id res chain seq x y z
N MET A 1 22.91 15.80 51.82
CA MET A 1 22.62 16.62 50.64
C MET A 1 22.50 15.66 49.48
N THR A 2 21.28 15.46 49.01
CA THR A 2 20.86 14.33 48.19
C THR A 2 20.22 14.91 46.95
N GLU A 3 20.90 14.87 45.82
CA GLU A 3 20.31 15.26 44.53
C GLU A 3 19.89 13.99 43.79
N ARG A 4 18.57 13.82 43.67
CA ARG A 4 17.92 12.82 42.82
C ARG A 4 17.78 13.40 41.42
N THR A 5 18.44 12.78 40.46
CA THR A 5 18.22 12.98 39.02
C THR A 5 16.81 12.48 38.65
N PRO A 6 15.96 13.29 38.02
CA PRO A 6 14.67 12.80 37.53
C PRO A 6 14.86 11.98 36.25
N PRO A 7 14.04 10.92 36.03
CA PRO A 7 14.07 10.15 34.80
C PRO A 7 13.45 10.95 33.65
N SER A 8 14.09 10.87 32.49
CA SER A 8 13.68 11.50 31.24
C SER A 8 12.21 11.23 30.90
N GLU A 9 11.41 12.28 30.80
CA GLU A 9 10.06 12.23 30.26
C GLU A 9 10.13 11.82 28.79
N GLN A 10 9.48 10.69 28.48
CA GLN A 10 9.19 10.26 27.13
C GLN A 10 8.30 11.33 26.48
N SER A 11 8.82 12.00 25.47
CA SER A 11 8.07 12.91 24.61
C SER A 11 7.05 12.10 23.81
N ILE A 12 5.85 11.94 24.38
CA ILE A 12 4.65 11.56 23.62
C ILE A 12 4.37 12.74 22.70
N VAL A 13 4.69 12.57 21.42
CA VAL A 13 4.26 13.51 20.36
C VAL A 13 2.74 13.40 20.30
N ALA A 14 2.05 14.30 21.00
CA ALA A 14 0.63 14.52 20.79
C ALA A 14 0.46 15.10 19.38
N GLU A 15 -0.14 14.33 18.48
CA GLU A 15 -0.72 14.84 17.24
C GLU A 15 -1.61 16.03 17.60
N GLN A 16 -1.20 17.24 17.21
CA GLN A 16 -2.03 18.40 17.46
C GLN A 16 -3.33 18.24 16.68
N PRO A 17 -4.50 18.47 17.30
CA PRO A 17 -5.76 18.43 16.59
C PRO A 17 -5.74 19.50 15.51
N SER A 18 -5.96 19.09 14.26
CA SER A 18 -6.09 20.00 13.13
C SER A 18 -7.27 20.93 13.39
N GLU A 19 -6.95 22.19 13.74
CA GLU A 19 -7.95 23.22 14.05
C GLU A 19 -8.96 23.30 12.90
N GLY A 20 -10.22 22.93 13.19
CA GLY A 20 -11.34 23.04 12.24
C GLY A 20 -11.93 21.73 11.73
N VAL A 21 -11.34 20.55 12.01
CA VAL A 21 -11.95 19.26 11.66
C VAL A 21 -12.87 18.78 12.78
N ALA A 22 -14.10 18.37 12.43
CA ALA A 22 -15.04 17.84 13.42
C ALA A 22 -14.47 16.57 14.10
N PRO A 23 -14.64 16.38 15.43
CA PRO A 23 -14.01 15.27 16.16
C PRO A 23 -14.32 13.87 15.58
N GLY A 24 -15.54 13.67 15.08
CA GLY A 24 -15.94 12.41 14.43
C GLY A 24 -15.18 12.13 13.13
N VAL A 25 -14.91 13.18 12.34
CA VAL A 25 -14.12 13.09 11.10
C VAL A 25 -12.67 12.77 11.42
N GLN A 26 -12.09 13.48 12.40
CA GLN A 26 -10.70 13.28 12.81
C GLN A 26 -10.46 11.86 13.32
N ARG A 27 -11.37 11.34 14.16
CA ARG A 27 -11.30 9.98 14.68
C ARG A 27 -11.35 8.94 13.55
N ILE A 28 -12.30 9.07 12.62
CA ILE A 28 -12.41 8.14 11.49
C ILE A 28 -11.17 8.21 10.59
N ALA A 29 -10.64 9.41 10.33
CA ALA A 29 -9.44 9.60 9.55
C ALA A 29 -8.23 8.90 10.20
N SER A 30 -7.98 9.14 11.50
CA SER A 30 -6.86 8.52 12.22
C SER A 30 -6.97 7.00 12.29
N GLU A 31 -8.18 6.46 12.51
CA GLU A 31 -8.42 5.01 12.55
C GLU A 31 -8.21 4.33 11.19
N SER A 32 -8.28 5.10 10.10
CA SER A 32 -8.16 4.57 8.73
C SER A 32 -6.73 4.52 8.23
N ILE A 33 -5.83 5.31 8.83
CA ILE A 33 -4.41 5.33 8.48
C ILE A 33 -3.76 4.03 8.99
N PRO A 34 -3.11 3.24 8.13
CA PRO A 34 -2.39 2.05 8.56
C PRO A 34 -1.17 2.39 9.43
N THR A 35 -0.81 1.47 10.33
CA THR A 35 0.54 1.47 10.90
C THR A 35 1.56 1.27 9.76
N ARG A 36 2.51 2.20 9.63
CA ARG A 36 3.46 2.27 8.49
C ARG A 36 4.24 0.97 8.29
N ASP A 37 4.72 0.38 9.38
CA ASP A 37 5.52 -0.86 9.35
C ASP A 37 4.69 -2.11 9.05
N ARG A 38 3.37 -1.94 8.84
CA ARG A 38 2.44 -3.02 8.48
C ARG A 38 1.69 -2.74 7.18
N SER A 39 2.03 -1.65 6.48
CA SER A 39 1.44 -1.33 5.19
C SER A 39 2.35 -1.82 4.06
N PRO A 40 1.91 -2.78 3.24
CA PRO A 40 2.63 -3.18 2.03
C PRO A 40 2.86 -2.00 1.08
N ALA A 41 1.92 -1.05 0.98
CA ALA A 41 2.08 0.12 0.13
C ALA A 41 3.20 1.04 0.63
N VAL A 42 3.23 1.35 1.93
CA VAL A 42 4.30 2.16 2.53
C VAL A 42 5.66 1.47 2.40
N LEU A 43 5.73 0.17 2.63
CA LEU A 43 6.96 -0.60 2.48
C LEU A 43 7.44 -0.64 1.01
N LEU A 44 6.53 -0.83 0.05
CA LEU A 44 6.85 -0.76 -1.38
C LEU A 44 7.30 0.64 -1.81
N CYS A 45 6.74 1.69 -1.23
CA CYS A 45 7.22 3.06 -1.45
C CYS A 45 8.67 3.22 -0.98
N ARG A 46 8.99 2.71 0.21
CA ARG A 46 10.36 2.74 0.75
C ARG A 46 11.33 1.94 -0.13
N LEU A 47 10.96 0.70 -0.46
CA LEU A 47 11.72 -0.18 -1.33
C LEU A 47 11.95 0.44 -2.73
N GLY A 48 10.93 1.08 -3.29
CA GLY A 48 11.04 1.75 -4.58
C GLY A 48 12.04 2.91 -4.56
N GLY A 49 12.08 3.68 -3.46
CA GLY A 49 13.09 4.71 -3.24
C GLY A 49 14.50 4.14 -3.11
N GLU A 50 14.67 3.02 -2.41
CA GLU A 50 15.97 2.36 -2.26
C GLU A 50 16.50 1.76 -3.58
N ILE A 51 15.64 1.04 -4.31
CA ILE A 51 15.99 0.47 -5.63
C ILE A 51 16.29 1.60 -6.62
N GLY A 52 15.46 2.64 -6.63
CA GLY A 52 15.66 3.80 -7.49
C GLY A 52 16.98 4.52 -7.23
N ALA A 53 17.35 4.73 -5.96
CA ALA A 53 18.60 5.38 -5.58
C ALA A 53 19.82 4.56 -6.04
N LYS A 54 19.77 3.23 -5.89
CA LYS A 54 20.82 2.33 -6.41
C LYS A 54 20.93 2.39 -7.93
N ALA A 55 19.81 2.50 -8.64
CA ALA A 55 19.79 2.56 -10.10
C ALA A 55 20.32 3.88 -10.68
N THR A 56 20.23 4.98 -9.93
CA THR A 56 20.70 6.30 -10.38
C THR A 56 22.21 6.51 -10.26
N ASP A 57 22.94 5.59 -9.63
CA ASP A 57 24.39 5.68 -9.33
C ASP A 57 24.84 7.02 -8.71
N GLU A 58 23.88 7.78 -8.15
CA GLU A 58 24.14 9.04 -7.46
C GLU A 58 24.88 8.71 -6.17
N THR A 59 26.20 8.83 -6.22
CA THR A 59 27.15 8.69 -5.09
C THR A 59 26.94 9.77 -4.01
N SER A 60 25.86 10.56 -4.10
CA SER A 60 25.59 11.65 -3.17
C SER A 60 24.82 11.14 -1.95
N PRO A 61 25.33 11.35 -0.73
CA PRO A 61 24.78 10.83 0.51
C PRO A 61 23.58 11.66 0.98
N ARG A 62 22.64 12.04 0.10
CA ARG A 62 21.33 12.48 0.60
C ARG A 62 20.66 11.23 1.15
N PRO A 63 20.35 11.19 2.46
CA PRO A 63 19.74 9.99 3.02
C PRO A 63 18.42 9.78 2.30
N VAL A 64 18.27 8.67 1.58
CA VAL A 64 17.02 8.27 0.92
C VAL A 64 15.84 8.44 1.86
N GLY A 65 16.03 8.16 3.16
CA GLY A 65 15.04 8.40 4.21
C GLY A 65 14.53 9.84 4.34
N ARG A 66 15.32 10.88 4.04
CA ARG A 66 14.84 12.28 4.10
C ARG A 66 13.83 12.62 2.99
N THR A 67 13.94 11.98 1.84
CA THR A 67 13.00 12.17 0.73
C THR A 67 11.82 11.19 0.82
N VAL A 68 12.10 9.96 1.22
CA VAL A 68 11.12 8.88 1.21
C VAL A 68 10.19 8.90 2.43
N GLU A 69 10.60 9.44 3.58
CA GLU A 69 9.74 9.43 4.78
C GLU A 69 8.51 10.36 4.65
N PRO A 70 8.61 11.62 4.18
CA PRO A 70 7.42 12.43 3.88
C PRO A 70 6.52 11.78 2.82
N LEU A 71 7.13 11.09 1.84
CA LEU A 71 6.39 10.35 0.83
C LEU A 71 5.65 9.13 1.42
N ALA A 72 6.26 8.44 2.40
CA ALA A 72 5.61 7.37 3.14
C ALA A 72 4.38 7.88 3.91
N ASN A 73 4.43 9.10 4.46
CA ASN A 73 3.25 9.74 5.05
C ASN A 73 2.15 9.95 3.98
N ALA A 74 2.51 10.51 2.83
CA ALA A 74 1.57 10.74 1.73
C ALA A 74 0.87 9.43 1.31
N VAL A 75 1.65 8.35 1.16
CA VAL A 75 1.14 7.01 0.82
C VAL A 75 0.23 6.46 1.92
N ALA A 76 0.58 6.64 3.19
CA ALA A 76 -0.25 6.17 4.31
C ALA A 76 -1.61 6.90 4.38
N HIS A 77 -1.62 8.21 4.16
CA HIS A 77 -2.87 8.98 4.06
C HIS A 77 -3.70 8.54 2.86
N PHE A 78 -3.05 8.36 1.69
CA PHE A 78 -3.74 7.89 0.48
C PHE A 78 -4.31 6.47 0.65
N GLU A 79 -3.59 5.59 1.34
CA GLU A 79 -4.09 4.27 1.71
C GLU A 79 -5.32 4.35 2.61
N GLY A 80 -5.29 5.22 3.63
CA GLY A 80 -6.44 5.46 4.49
C GLY A 80 -7.67 5.96 3.72
N TYR A 81 -7.47 6.85 2.74
CA TYR A 81 -8.52 7.25 1.80
C TYR A 81 -9.09 6.06 1.02
N VAL A 82 -8.23 5.20 0.44
CA VAL A 82 -8.66 4.02 -0.33
C VAL A 82 -9.45 3.05 0.55
N ARG A 83 -8.98 2.80 1.78
CA ARG A 83 -9.67 1.94 2.76
C ARG A 83 -11.05 2.48 3.11
N LEU A 84 -11.19 3.79 3.33
CA LEU A 84 -12.49 4.40 3.61
C LEU A 84 -13.45 4.27 2.43
N ARG A 85 -12.98 4.52 1.20
CA ARG A 85 -13.82 4.35 0.00
C ARG A 85 -14.25 2.90 -0.18
N ARG A 86 -13.36 1.95 0.11
CA ARG A 86 -13.66 0.51 0.12
C ARG A 86 -14.71 0.17 1.17
N ASP A 87 -14.51 0.58 2.42
CA ASP A 87 -15.42 0.30 3.52
C ASP A 87 -16.81 0.88 3.27
N LEU A 88 -16.90 2.12 2.74
CA LEU A 88 -18.15 2.77 2.35
C LEU A 88 -18.90 2.02 1.22
N LEU A 89 -18.19 1.35 0.32
CA LEU A 89 -18.79 0.63 -0.81
C LEU A 89 -19.19 -0.79 -0.44
N TRP A 90 -18.33 -1.52 0.28
CA TRP A 90 -18.47 -2.96 0.41
C TRP A 90 -18.89 -3.43 1.80
N THR A 91 -18.74 -2.60 2.84
CA THR A 91 -19.07 -2.98 4.22
C THR A 91 -20.28 -2.22 4.77
N ASP A 92 -20.82 -2.72 5.87
CA ASP A 92 -21.88 -2.07 6.67
C ASP A 92 -21.29 -1.17 7.79
N ARG A 93 -19.97 -0.92 7.78
CA ARG A 93 -19.25 -0.22 8.86
C ARG A 93 -19.79 1.18 9.15
N TYR A 94 -20.33 1.86 8.13
CA TYR A 94 -20.82 3.24 8.19
C TYR A 94 -22.30 3.35 7.77
N ASP A 95 -23.15 2.43 8.23
CA ASP A 95 -24.58 2.42 7.86
C ASP A 95 -25.38 3.59 8.42
N ARG A 96 -24.95 4.19 9.53
CA ARG A 96 -25.62 5.35 10.11
C ARG A 96 -25.32 6.61 9.29
N PRO A 97 -26.31 7.46 8.96
CA PRO A 97 -26.09 8.65 8.14
C PRO A 97 -24.99 9.59 8.65
N ALA A 98 -24.93 9.83 9.96
CA ALA A 98 -23.91 10.70 10.55
C ALA A 98 -22.49 10.10 10.46
N ASP A 99 -22.35 8.79 10.71
CA ASP A 99 -21.07 8.09 10.61
C ASP A 99 -20.58 8.03 9.15
N ARG A 100 -21.53 7.85 8.20
CA ARG A 100 -21.26 7.88 6.76
C ARG A 100 -20.76 9.24 6.29
N ASP A 101 -21.46 10.32 6.65
CA ASP A 101 -21.07 11.67 6.25
C ASP A 101 -19.69 12.03 6.84
N ALA A 102 -19.43 11.63 8.08
CA ALA A 102 -18.12 11.78 8.70
C ALA A 102 -17.03 10.96 8.00
N ALA A 103 -17.32 9.73 7.56
CA ALA A 103 -16.39 8.89 6.81
C ALA A 103 -16.08 9.43 5.40
N ILE A 104 -17.07 10.02 4.71
CA ILE A 104 -16.85 10.69 3.42
C ILE A 104 -15.90 11.88 3.61
N LEU A 105 -16.18 12.75 4.59
CA LEU A 105 -15.33 13.89 4.90
C LEU A 105 -13.93 13.47 5.36
N ALA A 106 -13.82 12.38 6.11
CA ALA A 106 -12.53 11.82 6.51
C ALA A 106 -11.74 11.32 5.29
N GLY A 107 -12.42 10.68 4.33
CA GLY A 107 -11.81 10.30 3.06
C GLY A 107 -11.30 11.52 2.28
N ASP A 108 -12.10 12.57 2.15
CA ASP A 108 -11.70 13.80 1.45
C ASP A 108 -10.51 14.49 2.14
N TYR A 109 -10.53 14.54 3.48
CA TYR A 109 -9.42 15.02 4.28
C TYR A 109 -8.14 14.22 4.02
N LEU A 110 -8.19 12.88 4.06
CA LEU A 110 -7.03 12.02 3.83
C LEU A 110 -6.49 12.13 2.40
N HIS A 111 -7.38 12.27 1.40
CA HIS A 111 -6.97 12.48 0.02
C HIS A 111 -6.25 13.83 -0.15
N ALA A 112 -6.78 14.90 0.44
CA ALA A 112 -6.13 16.21 0.43
C ALA A 112 -4.81 16.21 1.20
N ALA A 113 -4.77 15.56 2.38
CA ALA A 113 -3.56 15.41 3.19
C ALA A 113 -2.45 14.69 2.42
N ALA A 114 -2.77 13.65 1.64
CA ALA A 114 -1.78 12.97 0.80
C ALA A 114 -1.10 13.92 -0.22
N TYR A 115 -1.85 14.85 -0.83
CA TYR A 115 -1.26 15.86 -1.71
C TYR A 115 -0.47 16.92 -0.95
N ALA A 116 -0.92 17.32 0.23
CA ALA A 116 -0.18 18.25 1.07
C ALA A 116 1.19 17.67 1.48
N GLU A 117 1.23 16.42 1.93
CA GLU A 117 2.47 15.71 2.26
C GLU A 117 3.40 15.56 1.04
N LEU A 118 2.85 15.39 -0.18
CA LEU A 118 3.64 15.40 -1.41
C LEU A 118 4.33 16.75 -1.66
N ALA A 119 3.72 17.86 -1.26
CA ALA A 119 4.31 19.19 -1.40
C ALA A 119 5.57 19.36 -0.54
N ASP A 120 5.63 18.67 0.60
CA ASP A 120 6.72 18.77 1.57
C ASP A 120 7.89 17.83 1.25
N VAL A 121 7.77 16.98 0.23
CA VAL A 121 8.84 16.07 -0.20
C VAL A 121 10.01 16.87 -0.78
N PRO A 122 11.23 16.80 -0.20
CA PRO A 122 12.38 17.58 -0.66
C PRO A 122 12.91 17.09 -2.01
N THR A 123 12.36 17.60 -3.11
CA THR A 123 12.69 17.23 -4.49
C THR A 123 12.79 18.46 -5.40
N THR A 124 13.13 18.26 -6.67
CA THR A 124 13.08 19.32 -7.68
C THR A 124 11.64 19.51 -8.18
N ASP A 125 11.28 20.70 -8.65
CA ASP A 125 9.93 21.00 -9.17
C ASP A 125 9.47 19.98 -10.24
N ARG A 126 10.39 19.55 -11.11
CA ARG A 126 10.12 18.53 -12.11
C ARG A 126 9.72 17.19 -11.48
N ARG A 127 10.39 16.79 -10.41
CA ARG A 127 10.09 15.55 -9.67
C ARG A 127 8.80 15.70 -8.87
N ALA A 128 8.57 16.85 -8.22
CA ALA A 128 7.31 17.14 -7.54
C ALA A 128 6.11 17.01 -8.51
N VAL A 129 6.18 17.63 -9.69
CA VAL A 129 5.13 17.50 -10.73
C VAL A 129 4.93 16.05 -11.16
N ALA A 130 6.00 15.26 -11.27
CA ALA A 130 5.88 13.83 -11.59
C ALA A 130 5.16 13.04 -10.48
N LEU A 131 5.49 13.29 -9.21
CA LEU A 131 4.80 12.69 -8.06
C LEU A 131 3.30 13.03 -8.05
N TYR A 132 2.95 14.31 -8.25
CA TYR A 132 1.55 14.74 -8.36
C TYR A 132 0.82 14.03 -9.50
N ARG A 133 1.43 13.94 -10.69
CA ARG A 133 0.82 13.24 -11.84
C ARG A 133 0.60 11.76 -11.55
N THR A 134 1.55 11.10 -10.90
CA THR A 134 1.42 9.69 -10.49
C THR A 134 0.28 9.51 -9.50
N LEU A 135 0.16 10.36 -8.48
CA LEU A 135 -0.93 10.28 -7.50
C LEU A 135 -2.31 10.58 -8.12
N VAL A 136 -2.40 11.60 -8.98
CA VAL A 136 -3.65 11.93 -9.72
C VAL A 136 -4.07 10.77 -10.62
N ARG A 137 -3.12 10.17 -11.36
CA ARG A 137 -3.38 9.00 -12.20
C ARG A 137 -3.91 7.85 -11.35
N ALA A 138 -3.26 7.55 -10.23
CA ALA A 138 -3.68 6.49 -9.33
C ALA A 138 -5.07 6.74 -8.73
N SER A 139 -5.34 7.96 -8.26
CA SER A 139 -6.65 8.35 -7.72
C SER A 139 -7.76 8.22 -8.78
N THR A 140 -7.48 8.62 -10.02
CA THR A 140 -8.41 8.47 -11.16
C THR A 140 -8.64 6.99 -11.49
N THR A 141 -7.58 6.18 -11.56
CA THR A 141 -7.70 4.73 -11.79
C THR A 141 -8.50 4.08 -10.68
N LEU A 142 -8.22 4.39 -9.40
CA LEU A 142 -8.99 3.86 -8.27
C LEU A 142 -10.45 4.28 -8.33
N ALA A 143 -10.76 5.56 -8.55
CA ALA A 143 -12.13 6.04 -8.64
C ALA A 143 -12.90 5.36 -9.78
N THR A 144 -12.28 5.23 -10.95
CA THR A 144 -12.89 4.57 -12.11
C THR A 144 -13.08 3.07 -11.89
N THR A 145 -12.08 2.38 -11.34
CA THR A 145 -12.20 0.96 -10.97
C THR A 145 -13.31 0.77 -9.94
N LEU A 146 -13.30 1.50 -8.82
CA LEU A 146 -14.31 1.40 -7.77
C LEU A 146 -15.73 1.65 -8.31
N ARG A 147 -15.88 2.65 -9.19
CA ARG A 147 -17.16 2.92 -9.86
C ARG A 147 -17.61 1.76 -10.73
N SER A 148 -16.75 1.29 -11.64
CA SER A 148 -17.08 0.15 -12.51
C SER A 148 -17.42 -1.11 -11.71
N SER A 149 -16.76 -1.30 -10.57
CA SER A 149 -17.02 -2.41 -9.64
C SER A 149 -18.43 -2.39 -9.07
N ALA A 150 -18.88 -1.20 -8.68
CA ALA A 150 -20.22 -1.01 -8.15
C ALA A 150 -21.26 -1.36 -9.23
N SER A 151 -21.06 -0.87 -10.46
CA SER A 151 -21.93 -1.16 -11.60
C SER A 151 -21.95 -2.64 -12.00
N THR A 152 -20.79 -3.31 -12.11
CA THR A 152 -20.72 -4.73 -12.51
C THR A 152 -21.45 -5.64 -11.53
N ARG A 153 -21.35 -5.37 -10.22
CA ARG A 153 -22.03 -6.13 -9.15
C ARG A 153 -23.55 -5.91 -9.11
N GLU A 154 -24.07 -4.92 -9.83
CA GLU A 154 -25.52 -4.78 -10.03
C GLU A 154 -26.03 -5.72 -11.12
N THR A 155 -25.21 -5.91 -12.16
CA THR A 155 -25.54 -6.73 -13.33
C THR A 155 -25.15 -8.21 -13.21
N SER A 156 -24.27 -8.55 -12.26
CA SER A 156 -23.71 -9.89 -12.09
C SER A 156 -23.68 -10.29 -10.61
N THR A 157 -23.99 -11.55 -10.32
CA THR A 157 -23.79 -12.16 -8.99
C THR A 157 -22.34 -12.57 -8.74
N ALA A 158 -21.48 -12.49 -9.76
CA ALA A 158 -20.06 -12.73 -9.60
C ALA A 158 -19.41 -11.59 -8.81
N GLU A 159 -18.50 -11.94 -7.89
CA GLU A 159 -17.72 -10.94 -7.17
C GLU A 159 -16.92 -10.07 -8.15
N PRO A 160 -16.96 -8.74 -8.01
CA PRO A 160 -16.16 -7.88 -8.87
C PRO A 160 -14.67 -8.09 -8.52
N ASP A 161 -13.87 -8.52 -9.50
CA ASP A 161 -12.41 -8.72 -9.35
C ASP A 161 -11.68 -7.38 -9.27
N VAL A 162 -11.78 -6.74 -8.12
CA VAL A 162 -11.32 -5.36 -7.92
C VAL A 162 -10.32 -5.34 -6.79
N ARG A 163 -9.08 -4.99 -7.15
CA ARG A 163 -7.92 -5.03 -6.27
C ARG A 163 -7.37 -3.61 -6.07
N PRO A 164 -8.07 -2.75 -5.29
CA PRO A 164 -7.62 -1.38 -5.05
C PRO A 164 -6.27 -1.36 -4.32
N ASP A 165 -6.06 -2.35 -3.45
CA ASP A 165 -4.80 -2.55 -2.71
C ASP A 165 -3.64 -2.86 -3.67
N ALA A 166 -3.88 -3.59 -4.77
CA ALA A 166 -2.86 -3.85 -5.79
C ALA A 166 -2.53 -2.59 -6.64
N ILE A 167 -3.53 -1.77 -6.96
CA ILE A 167 -3.31 -0.48 -7.64
C ILE A 167 -2.48 0.45 -6.73
N LEU A 168 -2.84 0.52 -5.46
CA LEU A 168 -2.14 1.30 -4.45
C LEU A 168 -0.69 0.83 -4.27
N ALA A 169 -0.47 -0.47 -4.13
CA ALA A 169 0.86 -1.07 -3.99
C ALA A 169 1.79 -0.74 -5.17
N GLY A 170 1.30 -0.91 -6.40
CA GLY A 170 2.06 -0.52 -7.59
C GLY A 170 2.34 0.98 -7.64
N THR A 171 1.35 1.81 -7.34
CA THR A 171 1.51 3.27 -7.30
C THR A 171 2.58 3.68 -6.29
N ALA A 172 2.55 3.10 -5.09
CA ALA A 172 3.46 3.42 -4.02
C ALA A 172 4.92 3.11 -4.40
N GLY A 173 5.18 1.93 -4.99
CA GLY A 173 6.51 1.58 -5.50
C GLY A 173 7.01 2.55 -6.57
N SER A 174 6.14 2.95 -7.50
CA SER A 174 6.45 3.93 -8.54
C SER A 174 6.76 5.33 -7.97
N LEU A 175 5.98 5.78 -6.98
CA LEU A 175 6.21 7.05 -6.28
C LEU A 175 7.58 7.08 -5.61
N GLY A 176 7.95 6.01 -4.90
CA GLY A 176 9.26 5.87 -4.26
C GLY A 176 10.42 6.06 -5.23
N ALA A 177 10.39 5.35 -6.37
CA ALA A 177 11.41 5.47 -7.41
C ALA A 177 11.45 6.86 -8.07
N THR A 178 10.27 7.44 -8.31
CA THR A 178 10.15 8.79 -8.90
C THR A 178 10.77 9.85 -7.99
N ALA A 179 10.59 9.73 -6.67
CA ALA A 179 11.07 10.73 -5.70
C ALA A 179 12.61 10.84 -5.67
N VAL A 180 13.30 9.72 -5.84
CA VAL A 180 14.77 9.68 -5.94
C VAL A 180 15.29 9.98 -7.35
N GLY A 181 14.39 10.10 -8.33
CA GLY A 181 14.75 10.44 -9.72
C GLY A 181 15.20 9.25 -10.55
N ALA A 182 14.76 8.03 -10.21
CA ALA A 182 14.97 6.87 -11.05
C ALA A 182 14.35 7.06 -12.43
N ALA A 183 14.85 6.31 -13.41
CA ALA A 183 14.30 6.28 -14.74
C ALA A 183 12.87 5.69 -14.75
N ASP A 184 12.06 6.11 -15.74
CA ASP A 184 10.64 5.76 -15.83
C ASP A 184 10.41 4.24 -15.93
N ASP A 185 11.37 3.50 -16.48
CA ASP A 185 11.35 2.04 -16.59
C ASP A 185 11.48 1.34 -15.22
N VAL A 186 12.33 1.85 -14.32
CA VAL A 186 12.43 1.40 -12.93
C VAL A 186 11.11 1.64 -12.19
N GLY A 187 10.54 2.85 -12.35
CA GLY A 187 9.23 3.19 -11.78
C GLY A 187 8.11 2.29 -12.31
N ALA A 188 8.11 1.97 -13.60
CA ALA A 188 7.13 1.08 -14.23
C ALA A 188 7.33 -0.39 -13.85
N ALA A 189 8.57 -0.83 -13.60
CA ALA A 189 8.87 -2.17 -13.09
C ALA A 189 8.35 -2.35 -11.66
N LEU A 190 8.58 -1.35 -10.79
CA LEU A 190 8.07 -1.35 -9.42
C LEU A 190 6.55 -1.27 -9.36
N GLU A 191 5.93 -0.51 -10.28
CA GLU A 191 4.48 -0.49 -10.40
C GLU A 191 3.90 -1.87 -10.72
N ARG A 192 4.49 -2.57 -11.70
CA ARG A 192 4.09 -3.93 -12.06
C ARG A 192 4.33 -4.91 -10.91
N TYR A 193 5.51 -4.84 -10.28
CA TYR A 193 5.87 -5.70 -9.16
C TYR A 193 4.89 -5.56 -7.99
N GLY A 194 4.64 -4.33 -7.51
CA GLY A 194 3.73 -4.09 -6.40
C GLY A 194 2.29 -4.53 -6.70
N ARG A 195 1.83 -4.29 -7.93
CA ARG A 195 0.51 -4.75 -8.39
C ARG A 195 0.43 -6.28 -8.41
N SER A 196 1.36 -6.95 -9.08
CA SER A 196 1.39 -8.42 -9.16
C SER A 196 1.50 -9.08 -7.80
N LEU A 197 2.33 -8.52 -6.90
CA LEU A 197 2.50 -9.04 -5.54
C LEU A 197 1.19 -9.01 -4.75
N LEU A 198 0.49 -7.88 -4.71
CA LEU A 198 -0.74 -7.76 -3.94
C LEU A 198 -1.92 -8.47 -4.61
N THR A 199 -1.97 -8.54 -5.93
CA THR A 199 -2.93 -9.42 -6.63
C THR A 199 -2.73 -10.88 -6.24
N ALA A 200 -1.47 -11.35 -6.19
CA ALA A 200 -1.16 -12.73 -5.80
C ALA A 200 -1.55 -13.01 -4.33
N VAL A 201 -1.29 -12.07 -3.42
CA VAL A 201 -1.67 -12.14 -2.01
C VAL A 201 -3.19 -12.20 -1.85
N ASP A 202 -3.93 -11.32 -2.54
CA ASP A 202 -5.39 -11.29 -2.47
C ASP A 202 -6.03 -12.56 -3.06
N ALA A 203 -5.39 -13.18 -4.05
CA ALA A 203 -5.84 -14.45 -4.61
C ALA A 203 -5.51 -15.65 -3.70
N HIS A 204 -4.57 -15.52 -2.76
CA HIS A 204 -4.05 -16.64 -1.97
C HIS A 204 -3.83 -16.31 -0.48
N PRO A 205 -4.91 -16.00 0.26
CA PRO A 205 -4.81 -15.65 1.69
C PRO A 205 -4.21 -16.79 2.53
N ALA A 206 -4.39 -18.06 2.14
CA ALA A 206 -3.99 -19.25 2.90
C ALA A 206 -2.61 -19.86 2.51
N ALA A 207 -2.05 -19.55 1.33
CA ALA A 207 -0.92 -20.33 0.78
C ALA A 207 0.45 -20.02 1.44
N VAL A 208 0.57 -18.95 2.22
CA VAL A 208 1.87 -18.50 2.77
C VAL A 208 2.08 -18.93 4.23
N ALA A 209 1.11 -19.64 4.84
CA ALA A 209 1.27 -20.21 6.18
C ALA A 209 2.26 -21.39 6.25
N ILE A 210 2.72 -21.93 5.12
CA ILE A 210 3.46 -23.20 5.06
C ILE A 210 4.98 -23.02 5.30
N ALA A 211 5.51 -21.80 5.31
CA ALA A 211 6.94 -21.55 5.55
C ALA A 211 7.32 -21.34 7.03
N SER A 212 6.35 -21.24 7.95
CA SER A 212 6.62 -21.01 9.38
C SER A 212 5.92 -22.09 10.21
N SER A 213 6.56 -23.24 10.32
CA SER A 213 6.05 -24.33 11.15
C SER A 213 6.15 -24.03 12.65
N ALA A 214 5.03 -24.30 13.32
CA ALA A 214 4.84 -24.62 14.74
C ALA A 214 4.84 -23.49 15.78
N GLU A 215 3.80 -23.54 16.63
CA GLU A 215 3.61 -22.84 17.90
C GLU A 215 3.15 -21.36 17.86
N THR A 216 1.92 -21.12 17.38
CA THR A 216 0.86 -20.41 18.12
C THR A 216 -0.42 -20.31 17.28
N ALA A 217 -1.30 -21.30 17.43
CA ALA A 217 -2.65 -21.23 16.92
C ALA A 217 -3.46 -20.23 17.76
N HIS A 218 -3.69 -19.02 17.24
CA HIS A 218 -4.89 -18.17 17.48
C HIS A 218 -4.87 -16.83 16.71
N VAL A 219 -4.26 -16.76 15.52
CA VAL A 219 -4.36 -15.58 14.66
C VAL A 219 -5.08 -15.95 13.36
N SER A 220 -6.15 -15.19 13.09
CA SER A 220 -7.06 -15.29 11.96
C SER A 220 -6.37 -15.67 10.64
N GLU A 221 -6.85 -16.76 10.01
CA GLU A 221 -6.33 -17.37 8.77
C GLU A 221 -6.32 -16.42 7.55
N ASP A 222 -6.97 -15.26 7.63
CA ASP A 222 -7.11 -14.29 6.54
C ASP A 222 -5.91 -13.31 6.41
N ASN A 223 -4.96 -13.32 7.35
CA ASN A 223 -3.86 -12.35 7.40
C ASN A 223 -2.45 -12.92 7.18
N GLY A 224 -2.31 -14.24 6.97
CA GLY A 224 -1.00 -14.89 6.85
C GLY A 224 -0.16 -14.36 5.69
N ALA A 225 -0.72 -14.35 4.48
CA ALA A 225 -0.01 -13.91 3.28
C ALA A 225 0.42 -12.42 3.32
N ARG A 226 -0.47 -11.54 3.81
CA ARG A 226 -0.14 -10.11 3.98
C ARG A 226 0.96 -9.90 5.02
N GLN A 227 0.91 -10.63 6.13
CA GLN A 227 1.93 -10.55 7.17
C GLN A 227 3.29 -11.03 6.66
N THR A 228 3.35 -12.11 5.88
CA THR A 228 4.60 -12.56 5.27
C THR A 228 5.16 -11.55 4.27
N VAL A 229 4.32 -10.93 3.45
CA VAL A 229 4.78 -9.86 2.56
C VAL A 229 5.31 -8.67 3.35
N VAL A 230 4.65 -8.27 4.42
CA VAL A 230 5.16 -7.23 5.33
C VAL A 230 6.52 -7.62 5.89
N GLN A 231 6.69 -8.86 6.37
CA GLN A 231 7.98 -9.35 6.86
C GLN A 231 9.06 -9.33 5.77
N LEU A 232 8.76 -9.84 4.57
CA LEU A 232 9.70 -9.89 3.45
C LEU A 232 10.14 -8.49 2.99
N LEU A 233 9.21 -7.54 2.97
CA LEU A 233 9.50 -6.16 2.59
C LEU A 233 10.18 -5.36 3.71
N SER A 234 9.99 -5.75 4.97
CA SER A 234 10.61 -5.08 6.13
C SER A 234 12.03 -5.57 6.40
N ASP A 235 12.32 -6.85 6.11
CA ASP A 235 13.64 -7.44 6.28
C ASP A 235 14.01 -8.33 5.07
N PRO A 236 14.75 -7.77 4.08
CA PRO A 236 15.18 -8.53 2.91
C PRO A 236 16.22 -9.61 3.24
N LEU A 237 16.82 -9.63 4.45
CA LEU A 237 17.95 -10.48 4.83
C LEU A 237 17.57 -11.61 5.81
N ALA A 238 16.40 -11.55 6.46
CA ALA A 238 15.98 -12.53 7.47
C ALA A 238 15.70 -13.96 6.94
N PHE A 239 15.54 -14.15 5.63
CA PHE A 239 15.19 -15.47 5.07
C PHE A 239 16.41 -16.35 4.73
N ASP A 240 17.63 -15.83 4.86
CA ASP A 240 18.87 -16.55 4.52
C ASP A 240 19.56 -17.24 5.72
N SER A 241 19.04 -17.04 6.95
CA SER A 241 19.68 -17.52 8.17
C SER A 241 19.35 -18.98 8.58
N SER A 242 18.70 -19.78 7.73
CA SER A 242 18.39 -21.19 8.05
C SER A 242 19.35 -22.23 7.42
N THR A 243 20.42 -21.81 6.77
CA THR A 243 21.50 -22.73 6.34
C THR A 243 22.78 -22.44 7.08
N SER A 244 22.91 -23.04 8.27
CA SER A 244 24.19 -23.22 8.95
C SER A 244 25.20 -23.85 8.00
N ARG A 245 26.30 -23.13 7.72
CA ARG A 245 27.55 -23.75 7.29
C ARG A 245 28.72 -22.91 7.79
N ASP A 246 29.22 -23.29 8.97
CA ASP A 246 30.60 -23.04 9.38
C ASP A 246 31.53 -23.71 8.36
N ASP A 247 32.28 -22.89 7.61
CA ASP A 247 33.73 -23.00 7.37
C ASP A 247 34.16 -22.10 6.18
N LEU A 248 35.16 -21.24 6.44
CA LEU A 248 35.87 -20.25 5.60
C LEU A 248 36.37 -20.77 4.22
N PRO A 249 36.82 -19.95 3.21
CA PRO A 249 37.50 -18.64 3.33
C PRO A 249 37.17 -17.53 2.27
N ALA A 250 37.74 -16.32 2.45
CA ALA A 250 37.78 -15.21 1.46
C ALA A 250 38.59 -15.57 0.19
N PRO A 251 38.55 -14.87 -0.98
CA PRO A 251 38.28 -13.41 -1.19
C PRO A 251 37.50 -13.01 -2.48
N ASP A 252 37.28 -11.70 -2.64
CA ASP A 252 37.04 -10.85 -3.85
C ASP A 252 36.27 -11.36 -5.10
N ASP A 253 35.47 -10.44 -5.66
CA ASP A 253 34.71 -10.49 -6.94
C ASP A 253 33.47 -11.40 -7.06
N GLN A 254 33.11 -12.19 -6.06
CA GLN A 254 31.92 -13.07 -6.13
C GLN A 254 30.60 -12.42 -5.65
N ALA A 255 30.64 -11.27 -4.98
CA ALA A 255 29.45 -10.63 -4.42
C ALA A 255 28.44 -10.19 -5.49
N GLY A 256 28.92 -9.73 -6.65
CA GLY A 256 28.06 -9.32 -7.78
C GLY A 256 27.38 -10.50 -8.45
N GLN A 257 28.10 -11.62 -8.64
CA GLN A 257 27.56 -12.83 -9.28
C GLN A 257 26.64 -13.63 -8.35
N ALA A 258 26.95 -13.68 -7.05
CA ALA A 258 26.09 -14.30 -6.04
C ALA A 258 24.79 -13.52 -5.86
N ALA A 259 24.83 -12.17 -5.89
CA ALA A 259 23.66 -11.30 -5.83
C ALA A 259 22.78 -11.41 -7.09
N THR A 260 23.37 -11.50 -8.28
CA THR A 260 22.59 -11.73 -9.51
C THR A 260 21.98 -13.13 -9.55
N ALA A 261 22.69 -14.15 -9.08
CA ALA A 261 22.17 -15.52 -9.00
C ALA A 261 21.06 -15.67 -7.95
N THR A 262 21.12 -14.93 -6.84
CA THR A 262 20.03 -14.89 -5.84
C THR A 262 18.83 -14.09 -6.33
N LEU A 263 19.05 -12.99 -7.08
CA LEU A 263 17.97 -12.26 -7.75
C LEU A 263 17.28 -13.13 -8.82
N GLU A 264 18.05 -13.83 -9.65
CA GLU A 264 17.52 -14.72 -10.68
C GLU A 264 16.77 -15.90 -10.06
N SER A 265 17.31 -16.51 -9.00
CA SER A 265 16.63 -17.58 -8.26
C SER A 265 15.35 -17.12 -7.54
N SER A 266 15.32 -15.88 -7.04
CA SER A 266 14.12 -15.30 -6.42
C SER A 266 13.05 -14.92 -7.45
N LEU A 267 13.46 -14.44 -8.62
CA LEU A 267 12.55 -14.20 -9.75
C LEU A 267 11.99 -15.50 -10.33
N GLU A 268 12.80 -16.55 -10.44
CA GLU A 268 12.37 -17.87 -10.91
C GLU A 268 11.40 -18.51 -9.90
N ARG A 269 11.65 -18.37 -8.60
CA ARG A 269 10.70 -18.76 -7.54
C ARG A 269 9.42 -17.96 -7.59
N ALA A 270 9.49 -16.65 -7.84
CA ALA A 270 8.31 -15.81 -7.98
C ALA A 270 7.48 -16.22 -9.20
N ARG A 271 8.11 -16.58 -10.32
CA ARG A 271 7.42 -17.10 -11.52
C ARG A 271 6.74 -18.45 -11.27
N ASN A 272 7.47 -19.41 -10.69
CA ASN A 272 6.90 -20.73 -10.37
C ASN A 272 5.76 -20.63 -9.36
N ALA A 273 5.86 -19.69 -8.40
CA ALA A 273 4.75 -19.40 -7.49
C ALA A 273 3.54 -18.90 -8.29
N VAL A 274 3.68 -17.87 -9.13
CA VAL A 274 2.58 -17.34 -9.95
C VAL A 274 1.93 -18.42 -10.83
N GLU A 275 2.71 -19.30 -11.46
CA GLU A 275 2.18 -20.39 -12.31
C GLU A 275 1.40 -21.44 -11.50
N THR A 276 1.83 -21.72 -10.26
CA THR A 276 1.12 -22.62 -9.34
C THR A 276 -0.18 -22.01 -8.82
N LEU A 277 -0.20 -20.69 -8.67
CA LEU A 277 -1.34 -19.89 -8.21
C LEU A 277 -2.43 -19.74 -9.29
N GLU A 278 -2.04 -19.68 -10.57
CA GLU A 278 -2.98 -19.67 -11.70
C GLU A 278 -3.73 -21.00 -11.87
N ALA A 279 -3.13 -22.12 -11.47
CA ALA A 279 -3.72 -23.45 -11.59
C ALA A 279 -4.84 -23.76 -10.57
N ALA A 280 -5.06 -22.91 -9.56
CA ALA A 280 -5.91 -23.23 -8.40
C ALA A 280 -7.28 -22.52 -8.35
N THR A 281 -7.72 -21.87 -9.43
CA THR A 281 -8.91 -21.00 -9.42
C THR A 281 -10.26 -21.76 -9.54
N GLY A 282 -11.07 -21.72 -8.48
CA GLY A 282 -12.46 -22.19 -8.44
C GLY A 282 -13.30 -21.66 -7.27
N GLU A 283 -14.35 -20.89 -7.61
CA GLU A 283 -15.61 -20.57 -6.88
C GLU A 283 -15.66 -19.64 -5.65
N SER A 284 -16.87 -19.06 -5.46
CA SER A 284 -17.22 -17.71 -5.02
C SER A 284 -18.22 -17.69 -3.84
N ALA A 285 -18.39 -16.56 -3.15
CA ALA A 285 -19.55 -16.30 -2.26
C ALA A 285 -20.06 -14.84 -2.35
N ALA A 286 -21.38 -14.69 -2.30
CA ALA A 286 -22.16 -13.51 -2.70
C ALA A 286 -22.74 -12.68 -1.53
N GLY A 287 -23.16 -11.44 -1.81
CA GLY A 287 -24.25 -10.79 -1.06
C GLY A 287 -24.37 -9.25 -1.10
N ARG A 288 -25.53 -8.74 -1.57
CA ARG A 288 -26.12 -7.37 -1.50
C ARG A 288 -25.69 -6.30 -2.51
N THR A 289 -26.67 -5.47 -2.90
CA THR A 289 -26.69 -4.60 -4.09
C THR A 289 -26.05 -3.21 -3.85
N PRO A 290 -25.15 -2.72 -4.74
CA PRO A 290 -24.21 -1.63 -4.45
C PRO A 290 -24.54 -0.26 -5.07
N LEU A 291 -25.47 -0.15 -6.03
CA LEU A 291 -25.84 1.13 -6.68
C LEU A 291 -26.22 2.19 -5.65
N GLY A 292 -27.12 1.81 -4.73
CA GLY A 292 -27.54 2.70 -3.67
C GLY A 292 -26.38 3.08 -2.74
N ARG A 293 -25.31 2.27 -2.61
CA ARG A 293 -24.12 2.63 -1.80
C ARG A 293 -23.19 3.60 -2.55
N LEU A 294 -23.07 3.47 -3.87
CA LEU A 294 -22.25 4.36 -4.70
C LEU A 294 -22.85 5.78 -4.80
N GLU A 295 -24.16 5.88 -5.00
CA GLU A 295 -24.91 7.16 -4.96
C GLU A 295 -24.79 7.84 -3.58
N ARG A 296 -24.77 7.04 -2.51
CA ARG A 296 -24.56 7.51 -1.13
C ARG A 296 -23.12 7.94 -0.83
N ALA A 297 -22.11 7.35 -1.49
CA ALA A 297 -20.68 7.60 -1.21
C ALA A 297 -20.09 8.80 -1.97
N THR A 298 -20.74 9.23 -3.05
CA THR A 298 -20.21 10.25 -3.98
C THR A 298 -21.02 11.54 -4.02
N ARG A 299 -22.21 11.60 -3.40
CA ARG A 299 -23.13 12.77 -3.42
C ARG A 299 -23.54 13.25 -4.83
N ILE A 300 -23.22 12.49 -5.88
CA ILE A 300 -23.63 12.80 -7.25
C ILE A 300 -24.81 11.88 -7.57
N PRO A 301 -26.04 12.42 -7.79
CA PRO A 301 -27.12 11.63 -8.35
C PRO A 301 -26.76 11.24 -9.79
N PHE A 302 -26.84 9.95 -10.12
CA PHE A 302 -26.55 9.43 -11.47
C PHE A 302 -27.80 9.31 -12.35
N GLU A 303 -28.93 9.86 -11.91
CA GLU A 303 -30.23 9.78 -12.59
C GLU A 303 -30.19 10.32 -14.03
N ASP A 304 -29.20 11.17 -14.38
CA ASP A 304 -29.11 11.82 -15.70
C ASP A 304 -28.08 11.20 -16.68
N VAL A 305 -27.38 10.11 -16.34
CA VAL A 305 -26.33 9.54 -17.23
C VAL A 305 -26.87 8.50 -18.21
N LEU A 306 -28.09 7.98 -17.98
CA LEU A 306 -28.69 6.93 -18.83
C LEU A 306 -29.78 7.44 -19.80
N GLU A 307 -30.14 8.73 -19.77
CA GLU A 307 -31.19 9.28 -20.65
C GLU A 307 -30.67 10.11 -21.84
N SER A 308 -29.35 10.18 -22.10
CA SER A 308 -28.80 10.91 -23.26
C SER A 308 -28.10 10.03 -24.31
N ASP A 309 -28.67 8.87 -24.62
CA ASP A 309 -28.44 8.20 -25.91
C ASP A 309 -29.74 7.49 -26.33
N GLY A 310 -30.60 8.25 -27.00
CA GLY A 310 -31.87 7.82 -27.59
C GLY A 310 -32.56 8.93 -28.36
#